data_AF-A0AAN8WTJ7-F1
#
_entry.id   AF-A0AAN8WTJ7-F1
#
_cell.length_a   1.000
_cell.length_b   1.000
_cell.length_c   1.000
_cell.angle_alpha   90.00
_cell.angle_beta   90.00
_cell.angle_gamma   90.00
#
_symmetry.space_group_name_H-M   'P 1'
#
loop_
_entity.id
_entity.type
_entity.pdbx_description
1 polymer ?
#
loop_
_entity_poly.entity_id
_entity_poly.type
_entity_poly.pdbx_seq_one_letter_code
_entity_poly.pdbx_strand_id
1 'polypeptide(L)'
;MQISDIQKSLRCTLVVRRPDTEELYVNWDMRISTLLHEATKIQQLGFEVPYMTQLLLNKAPLLLKKRDMVKHLLNEHERVLLKVHKGLSPLLVPHVTKLKEALDPLLSTLTWSSIQAHSFFDQGFAAINTFEVLIDRVNDIFHHRMEGVLTAMIGVRLYVLPQTTPWTLELFVHNTWSTCCQAAQELNSRSRVVEDAVLELIELVLAGVEGELQGQNILSFLAMDDLDDGGDLDDSRS
;
A
#
# COMPACT_ATOMS: atom_id res chain seq x y z
N MET A 1 -11.77 14.01 40.62
CA MET A 1 -11.64 13.30 39.33
C MET A 1 -12.22 11.90 39.49
N GLN A 2 -13.25 11.51 38.74
CA GLN A 2 -13.87 10.20 38.94
C GLN A 2 -13.09 9.14 38.17
N ILE A 3 -12.50 8.18 38.89
CA ILE A 3 -11.76 7.03 38.33
C ILE A 3 -12.64 6.21 37.35
N SER A 4 -13.96 6.28 37.50
CA SER A 4 -14.94 5.68 36.58
C SER A 4 -14.83 6.18 35.15
N ASP A 5 -14.50 7.45 34.94
CA ASP A 5 -14.41 8.03 33.59
C ASP A 5 -13.18 7.53 32.84
N ILE A 6 -12.09 7.29 33.58
CA ILE A 6 -10.84 6.71 33.06
C ILE A 6 -11.06 5.25 32.67
N GLN A 7 -11.79 4.50 33.50
CA GLN A 7 -12.14 3.12 33.15
C GLN A 7 -13.02 3.03 31.91
N LYS A 8 -13.94 3.98 31.71
CA LYS A 8 -14.73 4.07 30.48
C LYS A 8 -13.83 4.35 29.27
N SER A 9 -12.90 5.29 29.38
CA SER A 9 -11.94 5.61 28.31
C SER A 9 -11.08 4.39 27.91
N LEU A 10 -10.66 3.57 28.88
CA LEU A 10 -9.86 2.35 28.59
C LEU A 10 -10.66 1.24 27.88
N ARG A 11 -11.99 1.33 27.86
CA ARG A 11 -12.88 0.42 27.13
C ARG A 11 -13.22 0.93 25.73
N CYS A 12 -12.82 2.16 25.39
CA CYS A 12 -12.96 2.69 24.05
C CYS A 12 -11.98 2.02 23.07
N THR A 13 -12.32 2.07 21.79
CA THR A 13 -11.50 1.59 20.69
C THR A 13 -10.20 2.37 20.59
N LEU A 14 -9.16 1.79 19.98
CA LEU A 14 -7.84 2.41 19.90
C LEU A 14 -7.77 3.57 18.92
N VAL A 15 -8.58 3.50 17.86
CA VAL A 15 -8.63 4.48 16.79
C VAL A 15 -10.08 4.90 16.60
N VAL A 16 -10.29 6.16 16.22
CA VAL A 16 -11.58 6.66 15.77
C VAL A 16 -11.38 7.36 14.43
N ARG A 17 -12.40 7.28 13.58
CA ARG A 17 -12.44 7.95 12.29
C ARG A 17 -13.11 9.31 12.45
N ARG A 18 -12.47 10.36 11.94
CA ARG A 18 -13.08 11.69 11.97
C ARG A 18 -14.26 11.74 10.96
N PRO A 19 -15.47 12.20 11.36
CA PRO A 19 -16.64 12.19 10.48
C PRO A 19 -16.53 13.13 9.28
N ASP A 20 -15.67 14.15 9.35
CA ASP A 20 -15.50 15.18 8.32
C ASP A 20 -14.33 14.90 7.34
N THR A 21 -13.22 14.32 7.81
CA THR A 21 -12.02 14.10 6.96
C THR A 21 -11.75 12.63 6.65
N GLU A 22 -12.52 11.70 7.23
CA GLU A 22 -12.24 10.25 7.22
C GLU A 22 -10.86 9.85 7.76
N GLU A 23 -10.10 10.79 8.33
CA GLU A 23 -8.77 10.55 8.88
C GLU A 23 -8.85 9.72 10.17
N LEU A 24 -7.90 8.79 10.30
CA LEU A 24 -7.77 7.93 11.46
C LEU A 24 -6.93 8.62 12.53
N TYR A 25 -7.47 8.74 13.74
CA TYR A 25 -6.73 9.30 14.87
C TYR A 25 -6.74 8.37 16.07
N VAL A 26 -5.65 8.42 16.84
CA VAL A 26 -5.51 7.63 18.06
C VAL A 26 -6.47 8.16 19.12
N ASN A 27 -7.37 7.30 19.58
CA ASN A 27 -8.39 7.60 20.56
C ASN A 27 -7.83 7.58 21.99
N TRP A 28 -6.91 8.51 22.28
CA TRP A 28 -6.23 8.60 23.58
C TRP A 28 -6.77 9.75 24.41
N ASP A 29 -7.22 9.45 25.63
CA ASP A 29 -7.66 10.46 26.58
C ASP A 29 -6.47 11.05 27.34
N MET A 30 -6.20 12.34 27.12
CA MET A 30 -5.11 13.08 27.77
C MET A 30 -5.17 12.99 29.31
N ARG A 31 -6.37 12.85 29.88
CA ARG A 31 -6.57 12.71 31.34
C ARG A 31 -5.85 11.49 31.91
N ILE A 32 -5.68 10.42 31.12
CA ILE A 32 -4.90 9.24 31.52
C ILE A 32 -3.43 9.65 31.74
N SER A 33 -2.85 10.39 30.79
CA SER A 33 -1.46 10.85 30.90
C SER A 33 -1.26 11.81 32.07
N THR A 34 -2.21 12.73 32.30
CA THR A 34 -2.18 13.64 33.45
C THR A 34 -2.23 12.88 34.77
N LEU A 35 -3.17 11.93 34.92
CA LEU A 35 -3.28 11.12 36.14
C LEU A 35 -1.99 10.33 36.40
N LEU A 36 -1.42 9.70 35.37
CA LEU A 36 -0.19 8.95 35.50
C LEU A 36 0.97 9.85 35.98
N HIS A 37 1.06 11.05 35.43
CA HIS A 37 2.09 12.02 35.84
C HIS A 37 1.90 12.47 37.28
N GLU A 38 0.69 12.88 37.66
CA GLU A 38 0.34 13.31 39.02
C GLU A 38 0.60 12.21 40.05
N ALA A 39 0.11 10.99 39.79
CA ALA A 39 0.30 9.84 40.67
C ALA A 39 1.79 9.50 40.86
N THR A 40 2.59 9.58 39.79
CA THR A 40 4.04 9.37 39.86
C THR A 40 4.70 10.42 40.76
N LYS A 41 4.30 11.69 40.64
CA LYS A 41 4.83 12.77 41.48
C LYS A 41 4.43 12.63 42.95
N ILE A 42 3.18 12.29 43.22
CA ILE A 42 2.68 12.05 44.59
C ILE A 42 3.48 10.92 45.26
N GLN A 43 3.75 9.83 44.53
CA GLN A 43 4.55 8.72 45.04
C GLN A 43 6.02 9.10 45.25
N GLN A 44 6.61 9.92 44.37
CA GLN A 44 7.98 10.46 44.53
C GLN A 44 8.09 11.37 45.76
N LEU A 45 7.02 12.05 46.13
CA LEU A 45 6.94 12.90 47.33
C LEU A 45 6.67 12.10 48.62
N GLY A 46 6.53 10.77 48.54
CA GLY A 46 6.33 9.89 49.69
C GLY A 46 4.89 9.78 50.17
N PHE A 47 3.91 10.27 49.40
CA PHE A 47 2.49 10.16 49.74
C PHE A 47 1.86 8.88 49.18
N GLU A 48 0.85 8.36 49.90
CA GLU A 48 0.08 7.21 49.45
C GLU A 48 -0.92 7.60 48.35
N VAL A 49 -0.91 6.83 47.27
CA VAL A 49 -1.82 6.99 46.13
C VAL A 49 -2.95 5.94 46.24
N PRO A 50 -4.22 6.27 45.90
CA PRO A 50 -5.31 5.31 45.93
C PRO A 50 -5.02 4.00 45.17
N TYR A 51 -5.49 2.86 45.70
CA TYR A 51 -5.22 1.52 45.15
C TYR A 51 -5.49 1.39 43.64
N MET A 52 -6.62 1.92 43.17
CA MET A 52 -6.99 1.87 41.75
C MET A 52 -6.01 2.63 40.84
N THR A 53 -5.44 3.71 41.34
CA THR A 53 -4.44 4.51 40.62
C THR A 53 -3.09 3.80 40.64
N GLN A 54 -2.72 3.10 41.72
CA GLN A 54 -1.51 2.26 41.74
C GLN A 54 -1.60 1.12 40.72
N LEU A 55 -2.76 0.46 40.59
CA LEU A 55 -2.98 -0.57 39.58
C LEU A 55 -2.83 -0.01 38.16
N LEU A 56 -3.34 1.20 37.92
CA LEU A 56 -3.16 1.89 36.64
C LEU A 56 -1.68 2.24 36.38
N LEU A 57 -0.96 2.70 37.41
CA LEU A 57 0.47 3.03 37.32
C LEU A 57 1.30 1.81 36.91
N ASN A 58 1.00 0.63 37.47
CA ASN A 58 1.66 -0.62 37.11
C ASN A 58 1.41 -1.03 35.64
N LYS A 59 0.23 -0.68 35.10
CA LYS A 59 -0.15 -0.94 33.70
C LYS A 59 0.25 0.19 32.73
N ALA A 60 0.64 1.35 33.25
CA ALA A 60 1.04 2.52 32.48
C ALA A 60 2.07 2.24 31.37
N PRO A 61 3.18 1.52 31.61
CA PRO A 61 4.17 1.28 30.55
C PRO A 61 3.58 0.52 29.36
N LEU A 62 2.68 -0.44 29.61
CA LEU A 62 2.02 -1.20 28.56
C LEU A 62 1.03 -0.34 27.76
N LEU A 63 0.27 0.52 28.44
CA LEU A 63 -0.69 1.42 27.78
C LEU A 63 0.02 2.48 26.93
N LEU A 64 1.11 3.07 27.44
CA LEU A 64 1.90 4.04 26.71
C LEU A 64 2.60 3.41 25.51
N LYS A 65 3.21 2.22 25.68
CA LYS A 65 3.78 1.45 24.55
C LYS A 65 2.73 1.18 23.47
N LYS A 66 1.53 0.73 23.88
CA LYS A 66 0.41 0.48 22.96
C LYS A 66 0.00 1.74 22.22
N ARG A 67 -0.09 2.89 22.89
CA ARG A 67 -0.38 4.18 22.26
C ARG A 67 0.65 4.52 21.20
N ASP A 68 1.93 4.36 21.51
CA ASP A 68 3.02 4.68 20.59
C ASP A 68 3.05 3.71 19.40
N MET A 69 2.72 2.43 19.63
CA MET A 69 2.56 1.44 18.56
C MET A 69 1.40 1.78 17.62
N VAL A 70 0.22 2.18 18.13
CA VAL A 70 -0.91 2.60 17.28
C VAL A 70 -0.53 3.80 16.43
N LYS A 71 0.12 4.82 17.03
CA LYS A 71 0.58 5.99 16.29
C LYS A 71 1.57 5.61 15.19
N HIS A 72 2.53 4.77 15.51
CA HIS A 72 3.52 4.31 14.55
C HIS A 72 2.87 3.53 13.40
N LEU A 73 1.95 2.61 13.70
CA LEU A 73 1.23 1.84 12.69
C LEU A 73 0.44 2.74 11.72
N LEU A 74 -0.28 3.73 12.23
CA LEU A 74 -1.04 4.67 11.39
C LEU A 74 -0.13 5.51 10.49
N ASN A 75 0.98 5.99 11.03
CA ASN A 75 1.95 6.77 10.26
C ASN A 75 2.59 5.92 9.15
N GLU A 76 2.97 4.68 9.45
CA GLU A 76 3.56 3.77 8.45
C GLU A 76 2.55 3.40 7.37
N HIS A 77 1.30 3.16 7.75
CA HIS A 77 0.22 2.91 6.80
C HIS A 77 0.05 4.09 5.82
N GLU A 78 -0.02 5.33 6.33
CA GLU A 78 -0.12 6.52 5.49
C GLU A 78 1.13 6.69 4.60
N ARG A 79 2.33 6.49 5.17
CA ARG A 79 3.60 6.59 4.45
C ARG A 79 3.66 5.66 3.25
N VAL A 80 3.25 4.40 3.41
CA VAL A 80 3.31 3.42 2.31
C VAL A 80 2.21 3.69 1.27
N LEU A 81 1.02 4.14 1.66
CA LEU A 81 0.00 4.57 0.69
C LEU A 81 0.47 5.74 -0.20
N LEU A 82 1.27 6.65 0.35
CA LEU A 82 1.85 7.77 -0.41
C LEU A 82 2.93 7.33 -1.42
N LYS A 83 3.51 6.14 -1.28
CA LYS A 83 4.48 5.59 -2.24
C LYS A 83 3.83 5.10 -3.54
N VAL A 84 2.51 4.93 -3.57
CA VAL A 84 1.80 4.43 -4.74
C VAL A 84 1.91 5.44 -5.89
N HIS A 85 2.50 5.03 -7.01
CA HIS A 85 2.60 5.88 -8.19
C HIS A 85 1.20 6.20 -8.75
N LYS A 86 0.93 7.48 -9.06
CA LYS A 86 -0.41 7.94 -9.48
C LYS A 86 -0.92 7.23 -10.74
N GLY A 87 -0.04 6.96 -11.71
CA GLY A 87 -0.37 6.22 -12.92
C GLY A 87 -0.77 4.75 -12.69
N LEU A 88 -0.35 4.17 -11.55
CA LEU A 88 -0.61 2.76 -11.19
C LEU A 88 -1.69 2.62 -10.12
N SER A 89 -2.22 3.73 -9.60
CA SER A 89 -3.24 3.72 -8.55
C SER A 89 -4.48 2.87 -8.89
N PRO A 90 -5.02 2.87 -10.13
CA PRO A 90 -6.16 2.02 -10.47
C PRO A 90 -5.88 0.52 -10.38
N LEU A 91 -4.64 0.10 -10.72
CA LEU A 91 -4.22 -1.31 -10.66
C LEU A 91 -4.08 -1.83 -9.23
N LEU A 92 -3.78 -0.93 -8.29
CA LEU A 92 -3.46 -1.26 -6.90
C LEU A 92 -4.66 -1.10 -5.95
N VAL A 93 -5.84 -0.73 -6.45
CA VAL A 93 -7.06 -0.53 -5.64
C VAL A 93 -7.37 -1.73 -4.73
N PRO A 94 -7.32 -3.00 -5.20
CA PRO A 94 -7.62 -4.15 -4.34
C PRO A 94 -6.66 -4.25 -3.15
N HIS A 95 -5.36 -4.06 -3.41
CA HIS A 95 -4.30 -4.08 -2.40
C HIS A 95 -4.45 -2.96 -1.37
N VAL A 96 -4.72 -1.74 -1.85
CA VAL A 96 -4.94 -0.58 -0.98
C VAL A 96 -6.19 -0.76 -0.12
N THR A 97 -7.26 -1.31 -0.67
CA THR A 97 -8.51 -1.56 0.05
C THR A 97 -8.28 -2.56 1.16
N LYS A 98 -7.60 -3.66 0.87
CA LYS A 98 -7.24 -4.68 1.86
C LYS A 98 -6.37 -4.12 2.99
N LEU A 99 -5.37 -3.29 2.66
CA LEU A 99 -4.53 -2.66 3.67
C LEU A 99 -5.33 -1.75 4.60
N LYS A 100 -6.33 -1.04 4.07
CA LYS A 100 -7.26 -0.23 4.88
C LYS A 100 -8.15 -1.10 5.76
N GLU A 101 -8.73 -2.17 5.20
CA GLU A 101 -9.56 -3.13 5.95
C GLU A 101 -8.77 -3.83 7.08
N ALA A 102 -7.47 -4.04 6.89
CA ALA A 102 -6.61 -4.57 7.95
C ALA A 102 -6.58 -3.68 9.21
N LEU A 103 -6.96 -2.40 9.12
CA LEU A 103 -7.09 -1.49 10.25
C LEU A 103 -8.48 -1.52 10.92
N ASP A 104 -9.50 -2.14 10.32
CA ASP A 104 -10.86 -2.20 10.87
C ASP A 104 -10.95 -2.73 12.31
N PRO A 105 -10.14 -3.71 12.73
CA PRO A 105 -10.14 -4.16 14.12
C PRO A 105 -9.74 -3.05 15.12
N LEU A 106 -8.94 -2.05 14.72
CA LEU A 106 -8.59 -0.90 15.57
C LEU A 106 -9.77 0.04 15.82
N LEU A 107 -10.71 0.07 14.87
CA LEU A 107 -11.90 0.92 14.88
C LEU A 107 -13.09 0.27 15.60
N SER A 108 -13.14 -1.06 15.64
CA SER A 108 -14.33 -1.81 16.06
C SER A 108 -14.12 -2.65 17.33
N THR A 109 -13.07 -3.47 17.37
CA THR A 109 -12.94 -4.57 18.35
C THR A 109 -11.81 -4.38 19.36
N LEU A 110 -10.72 -3.75 18.95
CA LEU A 110 -9.56 -3.53 19.83
C LEU A 110 -9.77 -2.30 20.69
N THR A 111 -9.70 -2.51 22.01
CA THR A 111 -9.78 -1.46 23.04
C THR A 111 -8.45 -1.30 23.74
N TRP A 112 -8.26 -0.23 24.51
CA TRP A 112 -7.04 -0.02 25.30
C TRP A 112 -6.76 -1.18 26.27
N SER A 113 -7.81 -1.83 26.77
CA SER A 113 -7.72 -3.00 27.65
C SER A 113 -7.43 -4.34 26.97
N SER A 114 -7.50 -4.42 25.63
CA SER A 114 -7.32 -5.68 24.89
C SER A 114 -5.91 -6.24 25.01
N ILE A 115 -5.81 -7.49 25.47
CA ILE A 115 -4.56 -8.25 25.66
C ILE A 115 -3.95 -8.65 24.31
N GLN A 116 -4.79 -9.01 23.33
CA GLN A 116 -4.40 -9.45 21.98
C GLN A 116 -3.91 -8.32 21.07
N ALA A 117 -3.83 -7.08 21.57
CA ALA A 117 -3.42 -5.97 20.74
C ALA A 117 -1.98 -6.08 20.24
N HIS A 118 -1.08 -6.73 21.00
CA HIS A 118 0.32 -6.84 20.60
C HIS A 118 0.50 -7.69 19.33
N SER A 119 -0.09 -8.90 19.30
CA SER A 119 -0.08 -9.76 18.13
C SER A 119 -0.76 -9.13 16.92
N PHE A 120 -1.79 -8.31 17.14
CA PHE A 120 -2.42 -7.54 16.07
C PHE A 120 -1.46 -6.51 15.47
N PHE A 121 -0.70 -5.76 16.28
CA PHE A 121 0.27 -4.82 15.74
C PHE A 121 1.34 -5.53 14.92
N ASP A 122 1.84 -6.68 15.38
CA ASP A 122 2.85 -7.45 14.65
C ASP A 122 2.31 -7.89 13.28
N GLN A 123 1.05 -8.35 13.24
CA GLN A 123 0.36 -8.68 11.98
C GLN A 123 0.14 -7.47 11.09
N GLY A 124 -0.26 -6.32 11.66
CA GLY A 124 -0.46 -5.07 10.94
C GLY A 124 0.83 -4.56 10.31
N PHE A 125 1.94 -4.55 11.06
CA PHE A 125 3.25 -4.17 10.53
C PHE A 125 3.73 -5.16 9.46
N ALA A 126 3.48 -6.46 9.62
CA ALA A 126 3.79 -7.45 8.59
C ALA A 126 3.00 -7.17 7.30
N ALA A 127 1.69 -6.89 7.40
CA ALA A 127 0.86 -6.55 6.24
C ALA A 127 1.34 -5.28 5.53
N ILE A 128 1.67 -4.22 6.28
CA ILE A 128 2.25 -2.98 5.73
C ILE A 128 3.56 -3.28 5.01
N ASN A 129 4.46 -4.06 5.61
CA ASN A 129 5.75 -4.39 5.01
C ASN A 129 5.59 -5.22 3.73
N THR A 130 4.67 -6.20 3.71
CA THR A 130 4.37 -6.98 2.50
C THR A 130 3.85 -6.08 1.38
N PHE A 131 2.93 -5.16 1.69
CA PHE A 131 2.43 -4.18 0.72
C PHE A 131 3.55 -3.24 0.25
N GLU A 132 4.41 -2.76 1.15
CA GLU A 132 5.53 -1.90 0.81
C GLU A 132 6.51 -2.58 -0.16
N VAL A 133 6.87 -3.84 0.07
CA VAL A 133 7.72 -4.63 -0.83
C VAL A 133 7.07 -4.77 -2.21
N LEU A 134 5.76 -4.99 -2.28
CA LEU A 134 5.03 -5.03 -3.56
C LEU A 134 5.12 -3.69 -4.29
N ILE A 135 4.82 -2.58 -3.60
CA ILE A 135 4.84 -1.24 -4.18
C ILE A 135 6.23 -0.84 -4.64
N ASP A 136 7.27 -1.11 -3.85
CA ASP A 136 8.65 -0.78 -4.21
C ASP A 136 9.06 -1.55 -5.49
N ARG A 137 8.68 -2.82 -5.63
CA ARG A 137 8.94 -3.60 -6.86
C ARG A 137 8.14 -3.10 -8.07
N VAL A 138 6.87 -2.79 -7.88
CA VAL A 138 6.00 -2.26 -8.95
C VAL A 138 6.54 -0.93 -9.45
N ASN A 139 6.94 -0.04 -8.54
CA ASN A 139 7.53 1.26 -8.87
C ASN A 139 8.89 1.12 -9.57
N ASP A 140 9.72 0.15 -9.16
CA ASP A 140 11.03 -0.10 -9.79
C ASP A 140 10.88 -0.54 -11.25
N ILE A 141 9.99 -1.51 -11.52
CA ILE A 141 9.69 -1.96 -12.90
C ILE A 141 9.19 -0.79 -13.73
N PHE A 142 8.24 -0.01 -13.20
CA PHE A 142 7.67 1.13 -13.90
C PHE A 142 8.71 2.21 -14.23
N HIS A 143 9.49 2.67 -13.25
CA HIS A 143 10.42 3.78 -13.46
C HIS A 143 11.66 3.37 -14.25
N HIS A 144 12.28 2.24 -13.94
CA HIS A 144 13.58 1.89 -14.53
C HIS A 144 13.43 1.08 -15.82
N ARG A 145 12.50 0.12 -15.86
CA ARG A 145 12.37 -0.81 -16.99
C ARG A 145 11.34 -0.38 -18.03
N MET A 146 10.39 0.48 -17.66
CA MET A 146 9.46 1.09 -18.62
C MET A 146 9.90 2.51 -18.96
N GLU A 147 9.72 3.48 -18.05
CA GLU A 147 10.02 4.90 -18.34
C GLU A 147 11.48 5.13 -18.69
N GLY A 148 12.41 4.49 -17.98
CA GLY A 148 13.85 4.58 -18.25
C GLY A 148 14.22 4.08 -19.65
N VAL A 149 13.66 2.94 -20.07
CA VAL A 149 13.90 2.36 -21.40
C VAL A 149 13.27 3.22 -22.49
N LEU A 150 12.02 3.67 -22.30
CA LEU A 150 11.34 4.58 -23.22
C LEU A 150 12.11 5.89 -23.39
N THR A 151 12.63 6.46 -22.30
CA THR A 151 13.47 7.66 -22.34
C THR A 151 14.75 7.41 -23.12
N ALA A 152 15.39 6.25 -22.92
CA ALA A 152 16.58 5.87 -23.66
C ALA A 152 16.30 5.72 -25.17
N MET A 153 15.10 5.25 -25.56
CA MET A 153 14.68 5.13 -26.97
C MET A 153 14.61 6.49 -27.67
N ILE A 154 14.20 7.56 -26.99
CA ILE A 154 14.18 8.92 -27.54
C ILE A 154 15.59 9.37 -27.99
N GLY A 155 16.64 8.90 -27.30
CA GLY A 155 18.03 9.23 -27.61
C GLY A 155 18.63 8.45 -28.79
N VAL A 156 17.92 7.48 -29.37
CA VAL A 156 18.45 6.65 -30.46
C VAL A 156 18.55 7.48 -31.74
N ARG A 157 19.76 7.61 -32.29
CA ARG A 157 20.00 8.37 -33.52
C ARG A 157 19.70 7.51 -34.74
N LEU A 158 18.79 7.98 -35.59
CA LEU A 158 18.44 7.33 -36.86
C LEU A 158 19.37 7.72 -38.02
N TYR A 159 20.28 8.67 -37.79
CA TYR A 159 21.19 9.19 -38.79
C TYR A 159 22.58 9.40 -38.21
N VAL A 160 23.57 9.49 -39.09
CA VAL A 160 24.96 9.75 -38.74
C VAL A 160 25.53 10.84 -39.66
N LEU A 161 26.30 11.76 -39.07
CA LEU A 161 26.96 12.86 -39.78
C LEU A 161 28.49 12.72 -39.70
N PRO A 162 29.22 13.15 -40.74
CA PRO A 162 30.68 13.21 -40.71
C PRO A 162 31.16 14.21 -39.64
N GLN A 163 32.12 13.78 -38.80
CA GLN A 163 32.70 14.61 -37.73
C GLN A 163 34.00 15.31 -38.15
N THR A 164 34.78 14.70 -39.05
CA THR A 164 36.15 15.16 -39.39
C THR A 164 36.35 15.37 -40.89
N THR A 165 36.01 14.38 -41.72
CA THR A 165 36.17 14.47 -43.18
C THR A 165 34.81 14.46 -43.87
N PRO A 166 34.59 15.32 -44.87
CA PRO A 166 33.34 15.32 -45.62
C PRO A 166 33.18 14.00 -46.38
N TRP A 167 31.98 13.44 -46.31
CA TRP A 167 31.65 12.21 -47.03
C TRP A 167 31.19 12.50 -48.45
N THR A 168 31.37 11.51 -49.34
CA THR A 168 30.67 11.50 -50.62
C THR A 168 29.19 11.20 -50.40
N LEU A 169 28.34 11.56 -51.37
CA LEU A 169 26.90 11.28 -51.31
C LEU A 169 26.62 9.78 -51.11
N GLU A 170 27.31 8.92 -51.87
CA GLU A 170 27.15 7.46 -51.76
C GLU A 170 27.51 6.94 -50.37
N LEU A 171 28.61 7.42 -49.78
CA LEU A 171 29.03 7.03 -48.44
C LEU A 171 28.06 7.52 -47.37
N PHE A 172 27.51 8.74 -47.53
CA PHE A 172 26.48 9.26 -46.63
C PHE A 172 25.20 8.43 -46.67
N VAL A 173 24.72 8.06 -47.86
CA VAL A 173 23.52 7.22 -48.02
C VAL A 173 23.77 5.84 -47.40
N HIS A 174 24.92 5.22 -47.68
CA HIS A 174 25.27 3.92 -47.12
C HIS A 174 25.36 3.94 -45.59
N ASN A 175 26.07 4.92 -45.01
CA ASN A 175 26.23 5.04 -43.56
C ASN A 175 24.91 5.33 -42.87
N THR A 176 24.09 6.24 -43.42
CA THR A 176 22.77 6.56 -42.86
C THR A 176 21.83 5.36 -42.94
N TRP A 177 21.84 4.61 -44.04
CA TRP A 177 21.08 3.36 -44.18
C TRP A 177 21.50 2.32 -43.12
N SER A 178 22.81 2.10 -42.96
CA SER A 178 23.35 1.17 -41.97
C SER A 178 22.98 1.58 -40.54
N THR A 179 23.15 2.86 -40.19
CA THR A 179 22.74 3.41 -38.88
C THR A 179 21.24 3.26 -38.65
N CYS A 180 20.41 3.50 -39.66
CA CYS A 180 18.96 3.32 -39.54
C CYS A 180 18.60 1.86 -39.26
N CYS A 181 19.22 0.90 -39.97
CA CYS A 181 19.02 -0.52 -39.70
C CYS A 181 19.42 -0.92 -38.27
N GLN A 182 20.57 -0.44 -37.79
CA GLN A 182 21.02 -0.68 -36.40
C GLN A 182 20.07 -0.05 -35.38
N ALA A 183 19.66 1.19 -35.61
CA ALA A 183 18.73 1.89 -34.75
C ALA A 183 17.35 1.20 -34.71
N ALA A 184 16.86 0.68 -35.84
CA ALA A 184 15.63 -0.09 -35.89
C ALA A 184 15.72 -1.38 -35.07
N GLN A 185 16.84 -2.11 -35.15
CA GLN A 185 17.07 -3.30 -34.33
C GLN A 185 17.14 -2.97 -32.85
N GLU A 186 17.85 -1.91 -32.48
CA GLU A 186 17.98 -1.44 -31.09
C GLU A 186 16.62 -1.02 -30.52
N LEU A 187 15.85 -0.22 -31.26
CA LEU A 187 14.51 0.19 -30.85
C LEU A 187 13.58 -1.01 -30.69
N ASN A 188 13.60 -1.96 -31.62
CA ASN A 188 12.78 -3.17 -31.52
C ASN A 188 13.16 -4.01 -30.29
N SER A 189 14.45 -4.17 -30.01
CA SER A 189 14.93 -4.87 -28.81
C SER A 189 14.44 -4.18 -27.53
N ARG A 190 14.51 -2.85 -27.48
CA ARG A 190 14.04 -2.07 -26.32
C ARG A 190 12.52 -2.12 -26.15
N SER A 191 11.76 -2.05 -27.24
CA SER A 191 10.30 -2.21 -27.20
C SER A 191 9.91 -3.55 -26.56
N ARG A 192 10.61 -4.63 -26.91
CA ARG A 192 10.37 -5.95 -26.33
C ARG A 192 10.65 -6.00 -24.83
N VAL A 193 11.73 -5.35 -24.37
CA VAL A 193 12.02 -5.25 -22.92
C VAL A 193 10.91 -4.50 -22.18
N VAL A 194 10.34 -3.46 -22.78
CA VAL A 194 9.20 -2.73 -22.19
C VAL A 194 7.96 -3.62 -22.14
N GLU A 195 7.68 -4.38 -23.20
CA GLU A 195 6.56 -5.34 -23.24
C GLU A 195 6.70 -6.41 -22.15
N ASP A 196 7.87 -7.03 -22.03
CA ASP A 196 8.17 -8.01 -20.99
C ASP A 196 8.01 -7.40 -19.58
N ALA A 197 8.44 -6.15 -19.39
CA ALA A 197 8.30 -5.44 -18.11
C ALA A 197 6.83 -5.16 -17.76
N VAL A 198 5.98 -4.84 -18.75
CA VAL A 198 4.54 -4.66 -18.54
C VAL A 198 3.89 -5.96 -18.11
N LEU A 199 4.21 -7.07 -18.79
CA LEU A 199 3.67 -8.39 -18.45
C LEU A 199 4.09 -8.79 -17.03
N GLU A 200 5.36 -8.63 -16.68
CA GLU A 200 5.87 -8.91 -15.33
C GLU A 200 5.18 -8.04 -14.26
N LEU A 201 4.91 -6.77 -14.55
CA LEU A 201 4.19 -5.89 -13.62
C LEU A 201 2.76 -6.39 -13.39
N ILE A 202 2.06 -6.81 -14.45
CA ILE A 202 0.70 -7.37 -14.34
C ILE A 202 0.74 -8.66 -13.52
N GLU A 203 1.64 -9.58 -13.84
CA GLU A 203 1.81 -10.84 -13.09
C GLU A 203 2.14 -10.57 -11.62
N LEU A 204 3.00 -9.60 -11.32
CA LEU A 204 3.34 -9.23 -9.94
C LEU A 204 2.13 -8.70 -9.16
N VAL A 205 1.33 -7.84 -9.78
CA VAL A 205 0.11 -7.29 -9.16
C VAL A 205 -0.92 -8.40 -8.95
N LEU A 206 -1.12 -9.29 -9.94
CA LEU A 206 -2.03 -10.42 -9.86
C LEU A 206 -1.59 -11.45 -8.83
N ALA A 207 -0.32 -11.84 -8.79
CA ALA A 207 0.21 -12.77 -7.80
C ALA A 207 0.06 -12.24 -6.37
N GLY A 208 0.19 -10.93 -6.20
CA GLY A 208 -0.14 -10.28 -4.95
C GLY A 208 -1.62 -10.45 -4.56
N VAL A 209 -2.53 -10.51 -5.53
CA VAL A 209 -3.97 -10.77 -5.28
C VAL A 209 -4.24 -12.27 -5.07
N GLU A 210 -3.57 -13.14 -5.82
CA GLU A 210 -3.80 -14.60 -5.83
C GLU A 210 -3.16 -15.36 -4.68
N GLY A 211 -1.99 -14.93 -4.20
CA GLY A 211 -1.41 -15.42 -2.93
C GLY A 211 -2.34 -15.21 -1.73
N GLU A 212 -3.43 -14.48 -1.95
CA GLU A 212 -4.41 -14.06 -0.95
C GLU A 212 -5.82 -14.62 -1.22
N LEU A 213 -6.12 -15.10 -2.44
CA LEU A 213 -7.38 -15.78 -2.79
C LEU A 213 -7.46 -17.23 -2.29
N GLN A 214 -6.36 -17.85 -1.86
CA GLN A 214 -6.42 -19.13 -1.15
C GLN A 214 -7.16 -19.05 0.20
N GLY A 215 -7.46 -17.85 0.70
CA GLY A 215 -8.32 -17.62 1.86
C GLY A 215 -9.79 -17.27 1.55
N GLN A 216 -10.12 -16.90 0.31
CA GLN A 216 -11.49 -16.58 -0.12
C GLN A 216 -11.72 -17.06 -1.55
N ASN A 217 -12.45 -18.17 -1.63
CA ASN A 217 -12.96 -18.82 -2.82
C ASN A 217 -13.65 -17.82 -3.75
N ILE A 218 -13.07 -17.49 -4.91
CA ILE A 218 -13.78 -16.82 -6.01
C ILE A 218 -13.33 -17.39 -7.36
N LEU A 219 -13.88 -18.57 -7.72
CA LEU A 219 -14.20 -18.89 -9.10
C LEU A 219 -15.58 -18.30 -9.43
N SER A 220 -15.69 -16.98 -9.60
CA SER A 220 -16.91 -16.38 -10.12
C SER A 220 -16.73 -15.17 -11.04
N PHE A 221 -15.50 -14.80 -11.40
CA PHE A 221 -15.29 -13.70 -12.36
C PHE A 221 -15.23 -14.17 -13.84
N LEU A 222 -15.07 -15.48 -14.09
CA LEU A 222 -14.95 -16.02 -15.45
C LEU A 222 -16.11 -16.95 -15.88
N ALA A 223 -17.25 -16.94 -15.18
CA ALA A 223 -18.40 -17.80 -15.50
C ALA A 223 -19.69 -17.02 -15.82
N MET A 224 -19.56 -15.90 -16.52
CA MET A 224 -20.68 -15.29 -17.25
C MET A 224 -20.17 -14.84 -18.61
N ASP A 225 -19.92 -15.83 -19.46
CA ASP A 225 -20.23 -15.69 -20.88
C ASP A 225 -20.66 -17.08 -21.37
N ASP A 226 -21.66 -17.09 -22.25
CA ASP A 226 -22.44 -18.21 -22.78
C ASP A 226 -23.54 -18.77 -21.86
N LEU A 227 -24.77 -18.26 -22.08
CA LEU A 227 -25.97 -19.05 -22.41
C LEU A 227 -27.15 -18.09 -22.60
N ASP A 228 -27.33 -17.51 -23.79
CA ASP A 228 -28.64 -17.34 -24.43
C ASP A 228 -28.49 -16.85 -25.88
N ASP A 229 -28.19 -17.75 -26.82
CA ASP A 229 -28.72 -17.61 -28.19
C ASP A 229 -28.77 -19.00 -28.84
N GLY A 230 -29.98 -19.55 -28.91
CA GLY A 230 -30.15 -20.94 -29.30
C GLY A 230 -31.58 -21.46 -29.36
N GLY A 231 -32.51 -20.63 -29.85
CA GLY A 231 -33.70 -21.08 -30.59
C GLY A 231 -34.89 -21.62 -29.80
N ASP A 232 -36.05 -20.99 -30.02
CA ASP A 232 -37.21 -21.79 -30.40
C ASP A 232 -38.04 -21.06 -31.46
N LEU A 233 -38.29 -21.78 -32.54
CA LEU A 233 -39.23 -21.45 -33.61
C LEU A 233 -40.65 -21.70 -33.09
N ASP A 234 -41.61 -20.81 -33.35
CA ASP A 234 -42.87 -21.27 -33.95
C ASP A 234 -43.61 -20.17 -34.73
N ASP A 235 -44.10 -20.62 -35.86
CA ASP A 235 -45.02 -20.06 -36.82
C ASP A 235 -46.35 -19.63 -36.17
N SER A 236 -46.96 -18.55 -36.69
CA SER A 236 -48.39 -18.51 -37.10
C SER A 236 -49.05 -17.13 -36.95
N ARG A 237 -49.62 -16.68 -38.08
CA ARG A 237 -50.81 -15.81 -38.25
C ARG A 237 -50.67 -14.31 -37.90
N SER A 238 -50.56 -13.47 -38.93
CA SER A 238 -51.70 -12.92 -39.71
C SER A 238 -51.19 -12.05 -40.85
#